data_AF-A0A257HBE1-F1
#
_entry.id   AF-A0A257HBE1-F1
#
_cell.length_a   1.000
_cell.length_b   1.000
_cell.length_c   1.000
_cell.angle_alpha   90.00
_cell.angle_beta   90.00
_cell.angle_gamma   90.00
#
_symmetry.space_group_name_H-M   'P 1'
#
loop_
_entity.id
_entity.type
_entity.pdbx_description
1 polymer ?
#
loop_
_entity_poly.entity_id
_entity_poly.type
_entity_poly.pdbx_seq_one_letter_code
_entity_poly.pdbx_strand_id
1 'polypeptide(L)'
;MSTGKLILPGLVLALSMATILWALAALHFYWGTGGLWPAKDEKSLARKVVGAPGITRMPSPLAAMLVAFALAALGLLALLLVGLIPAFLPRWMIVTAGLGAMAVFLGRGAAAWQPEFRKFFPEEPFATLDRRYYAPLCLALGFGFLFLVMVG
;
A
#
# COMPACT_ATOMS: atom_id res chain seq x y z
N MET A 1 -1.99 -22.78 -25.66
CA MET A 1 -0.69 -22.10 -25.89
C MET A 1 -0.64 -20.64 -25.41
N SER A 2 -1.49 -20.19 -24.47
CA SER A 2 -1.51 -18.77 -24.00
C SER A 2 -0.91 -18.57 -22.59
N THR A 3 -0.93 -19.60 -21.74
CA THR A 3 -0.56 -19.53 -20.32
C THR A 3 0.89 -19.08 -20.09
N GLY A 4 1.84 -19.52 -20.93
CA GLY A 4 3.26 -19.19 -20.77
C GLY A 4 3.61 -17.71 -20.90
N LYS A 5 2.84 -16.92 -21.67
CA LYS A 5 3.15 -15.50 -21.91
C LYS A 5 2.77 -14.60 -20.74
N LEU A 6 1.84 -15.02 -19.89
CA LEU A 6 1.35 -14.23 -18.75
C LEU A 6 2.08 -14.57 -17.43
N ILE A 7 2.75 -15.72 -17.36
CA ILE A 7 3.51 -16.14 -16.18
C ILE A 7 4.67 -15.19 -15.88
N LEU A 8 5.53 -14.90 -16.87
CA LEU A 8 6.70 -14.05 -16.65
C LEU A 8 6.31 -12.61 -16.25
N PRO A 9 5.37 -11.93 -16.94
CA PRO A 9 4.87 -10.63 -16.50
C PRO A 9 4.24 -10.66 -15.10
N GLY A 10 3.47 -11.71 -14.77
CA GLY A 10 2.87 -11.88 -13.44
C GLY A 10 3.93 -11.99 -12.34
N LEU A 11 4.97 -12.79 -12.56
CA LEU A 11 6.09 -12.94 -11.61
C LEU A 11 6.85 -11.63 -11.39
N VAL A 12 7.20 -10.93 -12.48
CA VAL A 12 7.92 -9.64 -12.40
C VAL A 12 7.08 -8.60 -11.66
N LEU A 13 5.78 -8.54 -11.95
CA LEU A 13 4.87 -7.63 -11.26
C LEU A 13 4.75 -7.98 -9.77
N ALA A 14 4.54 -9.25 -9.43
CA ALA A 14 4.41 -9.70 -8.05
C ALA A 14 5.66 -9.39 -7.22
N LEU A 15 6.86 -9.64 -7.77
CA LEU A 15 8.12 -9.29 -7.12
C LEU A 15 8.25 -7.79 -6.92
N SER A 16 7.95 -7.00 -7.95
CA SER A 16 8.01 -5.53 -7.88
C SER A 16 7.06 -4.97 -6.82
N MET A 17 5.82 -5.46 -6.79
CA MET A 17 4.82 -5.09 -5.79
C MET A 17 5.25 -5.50 -4.37
N ALA A 18 5.76 -6.72 -4.19
CA ALA A 18 6.25 -7.19 -2.90
C ALA A 18 7.40 -6.31 -2.39
N THR A 19 8.38 -5.98 -3.25
CA THR A 19 9.48 -5.07 -2.88
C THR A 19 8.98 -3.69 -2.47
N ILE A 20 8.05 -3.09 -3.23
CA ILE A 20 7.48 -1.78 -2.90
C ILE A 20 6.72 -1.84 -1.57
N LEU A 21 5.84 -2.84 -1.40
CA LEU A 21 5.03 -2.98 -0.19
C LEU A 21 5.90 -3.23 1.05
N TRP A 22 6.96 -4.00 0.93
CA TRP A 22 7.91 -4.24 2.03
C TRP A 22 8.77 -3.03 2.35
N ALA A 23 9.17 -2.24 1.34
CA ALA A 23 9.84 -0.96 1.60
C ALA A 23 8.92 0.01 2.36
N LEU A 24 7.64 0.08 1.98
CA LEU A 24 6.64 0.87 2.71
C LEU A 24 6.37 0.30 4.12
N ALA A 25 6.34 -1.02 4.28
CA ALA A 25 6.20 -1.67 5.58
C ALA A 25 7.37 -1.32 6.51
N ALA A 26 8.61 -1.40 6.01
CA ALA A 26 9.80 -1.01 6.74
C ALA A 26 9.78 0.47 7.15
N LEU A 27 9.28 1.35 6.28
CA LEU A 27 9.13 2.77 6.60
C LEU A 27 8.10 3.01 7.72
N HIS A 28 6.97 2.30 7.72
CA HIS A 28 5.99 2.37 8.79
C HIS A 28 6.51 1.79 10.11
N PHE A 29 7.24 0.68 10.05
CA PHE A 29 7.92 0.12 11.21
C PHE A 29 8.90 1.14 11.82
N TYR A 30 9.73 1.76 10.96
CA TYR A 30 10.67 2.81 11.35
C TYR A 30 9.98 3.98 12.05
N TRP A 31 8.87 4.49 11.49
CA TRP A 31 8.06 5.53 12.14
C TRP A 31 7.45 5.07 13.47
N GLY A 32 7.01 3.82 13.55
CA GLY A 32 6.52 3.21 14.79
C GLY A 32 7.58 3.18 15.90
N THR A 33 8.86 3.12 15.54
CA THR A 33 10.00 3.20 16.47
C THR A 33 10.52 4.62 16.72
N GLY A 34 9.83 5.66 16.23
CA GLY A 34 10.21 7.07 16.44
C GLY A 34 11.07 7.69 15.34
N GLY A 35 11.21 7.01 14.20
CA GLY A 35 11.91 7.54 13.04
C GLY A 35 11.28 8.82 12.46
N LEU A 36 12.11 9.75 11.98
CA LEU A 36 11.66 11.08 11.52
C LEU A 36 11.80 11.32 10.02
N TRP A 37 12.55 10.48 9.30
CA TRP A 37 12.69 10.63 7.84
C TRP A 37 11.34 10.51 7.14
N PRO A 38 11.02 11.34 6.13
CA PRO A 38 11.87 12.33 5.44
C PRO A 38 11.70 13.77 5.98
N ALA A 39 11.40 13.94 7.27
CA ALA A 39 11.30 15.23 7.94
C ALA A 39 12.42 15.39 8.99
N LYS A 40 12.51 16.59 9.57
CA LYS A 40 13.49 16.93 10.62
C LYS A 40 12.93 16.82 12.03
N ASP A 41 11.60 16.84 12.15
CA ASP A 41 10.85 16.85 13.40
C ASP A 41 9.51 16.14 13.21
N GLU A 42 8.92 15.72 14.33
CA GLU A 42 7.68 14.93 14.38
C GLU A 42 6.48 15.66 13.75
N LYS A 43 6.34 16.97 14.01
CA LYS A 43 5.23 17.77 13.49
C LYS A 43 5.30 17.85 11.96
N SER A 44 6.49 18.14 11.44
CA SER A 44 6.76 18.18 10.00
C SER A 44 6.55 16.82 9.33
N LEU A 45 6.88 15.71 10.03
CA LEU A 45 6.58 14.36 9.54
C LEU A 45 5.07 14.12 9.48
N ALA A 46 4.36 14.38 10.59
CA ALA A 46 2.92 14.15 10.69
C ALA A 46 2.11 14.92 9.63
N ARG A 47 2.47 16.18 9.37
CA ARG A 47 1.87 16.97 8.29
C ARG A 47 2.19 16.44 6.90
N LYS A 48 3.34 15.77 6.72
CA LYS A 48 3.81 15.25 5.43
C LYS A 48 3.22 13.88 5.08
N VAL A 49 3.06 12.99 6.06
CA VAL A 49 2.69 11.57 5.81
C VAL A 49 1.31 11.18 6.31
N VAL A 50 0.67 12.02 7.14
CA VAL A 50 -0.70 11.77 7.66
C VAL A 50 -1.67 12.85 7.20
N GLY A 51 -1.30 14.12 7.32
CA GLY A 51 -2.06 15.23 6.73
C GLY A 51 -3.37 15.61 7.43
N ALA A 52 -3.68 15.04 8.60
CA ALA A 52 -4.92 15.33 9.33
C ALA A 52 -4.99 16.81 9.79
N PRO A 53 -6.19 17.41 9.90
CA PRO A 53 -6.33 18.83 10.25
C PRO A 53 -5.65 19.18 11.57
N GLY A 54 -4.74 20.16 11.56
CA GLY A 54 -4.06 20.63 12.76
C GLY A 54 -3.12 19.60 13.42
N ILE A 55 -2.72 18.54 12.70
CA ILE A 55 -1.87 17.50 13.25
C ILE A 55 -0.50 18.06 13.69
N THR A 56 -0.10 17.73 14.91
CA THR A 56 1.17 18.18 15.50
C THR A 56 2.10 17.05 15.93
N ARG A 57 1.60 15.81 15.97
CA ARG A 57 2.32 14.62 16.40
C ARG A 57 1.97 13.44 15.53
N MET A 58 2.85 12.44 15.50
CA MET A 58 2.58 11.21 14.79
C MET A 58 1.44 10.43 15.48
N PRO A 59 0.66 9.63 14.73
CA PRO A 59 -0.23 8.64 15.31
C PRO A 59 0.52 7.68 16.23
N SER A 60 -0.22 6.93 17.05
CA SER A 60 0.38 5.99 17.99
C SER A 60 1.34 5.00 17.29
N PRO A 61 2.45 4.58 17.95
CA PRO A 61 3.34 3.54 17.44
C PRO A 61 2.62 2.28 16.98
N LEU A 62 1.57 1.87 17.71
CA LEU A 62 0.75 0.72 17.37
C LEU A 62 0.05 0.88 16.02
N ALA A 63 -0.48 2.07 15.72
CA ALA A 63 -1.11 2.33 14.43
C ALA A 63 -0.12 2.18 13.27
N ALA A 64 1.10 2.72 13.41
CA ALA A 64 2.16 2.54 12.43
C ALA A 64 2.55 1.06 12.26
N MET A 65 2.63 0.33 13.37
CA MET A 65 2.97 -1.09 13.36
C MET A 65 1.91 -1.97 12.68
N LEU A 66 0.62 -1.68 12.91
CA LEU A 66 -0.48 -2.36 12.22
C LEU A 66 -0.42 -2.14 10.71
N VAL A 67 -0.13 -0.92 10.26
CA VAL A 67 0.05 -0.64 8.82
C VAL A 67 1.27 -1.38 8.28
N ALA A 68 2.38 -1.42 9.02
CA ALA A 68 3.58 -2.17 8.62
C ALA A 68 3.27 -3.66 8.39
N PHE A 69 2.59 -4.31 9.34
CA PHE A 69 2.21 -5.72 9.20
C PHE A 69 1.21 -5.97 8.08
N ALA A 70 0.22 -5.08 7.92
CA ALA A 70 -0.73 -5.18 6.81
C ALA A 70 -0.02 -5.11 5.45
N LEU A 71 0.89 -4.15 5.26
CA LEU A 71 1.68 -4.01 4.04
C LEU A 71 2.61 -5.21 3.81
N ALA A 72 3.23 -5.73 4.87
CA ALA A 72 4.06 -6.94 4.78
C ALA A 72 3.25 -8.15 4.30
N ALA A 73 2.06 -8.35 4.87
CA ALA A 73 1.12 -9.41 4.48
C ALA A 73 0.64 -9.24 3.03
N LEU A 74 0.38 -8.01 2.58
CA LEU A 74 0.01 -7.72 1.20
C LEU A 74 1.15 -8.02 0.21
N GLY A 75 2.40 -7.79 0.60
CA GLY A 75 3.56 -8.22 -0.19
C GLY A 75 3.63 -9.75 -0.33
N LEU A 76 3.41 -10.49 0.76
CA LEU A 76 3.31 -11.96 0.71
C LEU A 76 2.14 -12.43 -0.16
N LEU A 77 0.99 -11.76 -0.06
CA LEU A 77 -0.20 -12.05 -0.86
C LEU A 77 0.09 -11.93 -2.36
N ALA A 78 0.84 -10.91 -2.78
CA ALA A 78 1.25 -10.76 -4.19
C ALA A 78 2.05 -11.99 -4.68
N LEU A 79 2.97 -12.51 -3.87
CA LEU A 79 3.76 -13.71 -4.21
C LEU A 79 2.90 -14.99 -4.20
N LEU A 80 1.95 -15.11 -3.26
CA LEU A 80 1.01 -16.23 -3.19
C LEU A 80 0.09 -16.30 -4.41
N LEU A 81 -0.39 -15.15 -4.90
CA LEU A 81 -1.30 -15.09 -6.06
C LEU A 81 -0.65 -15.71 -7.31
N VAL A 82 0.65 -15.54 -7.51
CA VAL A 82 1.39 -16.14 -8.64
C VAL A 82 2.01 -17.50 -8.32
N GLY A 83 1.76 -18.04 -7.12
CA GLY A 83 2.27 -19.36 -6.70
C GLY A 83 3.79 -19.41 -6.49
N LEU A 84 4.45 -18.27 -6.24
CA LEU A 84 5.90 -18.23 -6.04
C LEU A 84 6.34 -18.83 -4.70
N ILE A 85 5.46 -18.76 -3.69
CA ILE A 85 5.69 -19.34 -2.36
C ILE A 85 4.57 -20.33 -2.02
N PRO A 86 4.84 -21.36 -1.20
CA PRO A 86 3.83 -22.35 -0.84
C PRO A 86 2.68 -21.70 -0.05
N ALA A 87 1.46 -22.14 -0.33
CA ALA A 87 0.26 -21.69 0.36
C ALA A 87 -0.27 -22.79 1.30
N PHE A 88 -0.57 -22.42 2.54
CA PHE A 88 -1.30 -23.27 3.48
C PHE A 88 -2.82 -23.01 3.47
N LEU A 89 -3.27 -22.02 2.68
CA LEU A 89 -4.66 -21.61 2.56
C LEU A 89 -5.25 -22.06 1.21
N PRO A 90 -6.57 -22.34 1.15
CA PRO A 90 -7.22 -22.68 -0.10
C PRO A 90 -7.20 -21.49 -1.07
N ARG A 91 -7.09 -21.78 -2.37
CA ARG A 91 -6.92 -20.77 -3.43
C ARG A 91 -7.98 -19.66 -3.40
N TRP A 92 -9.24 -20.01 -3.11
CA TRP A 92 -10.33 -19.03 -3.07
C TRP A 92 -10.10 -17.96 -2.00
N MET A 93 -9.54 -18.28 -0.84
CA MET A 93 -9.22 -17.28 0.20
C MET A 93 -8.15 -16.30 -0.26
N ILE A 94 -7.13 -16.79 -0.96
CA ILE A 94 -6.04 -15.97 -1.51
C ILE A 94 -6.58 -15.01 -2.57
N VAL A 95 -7.43 -15.51 -3.47
CA VAL A 95 -8.09 -14.71 -4.50
C VAL A 95 -9.02 -13.66 -3.86
N THR A 96 -9.84 -14.04 -2.88
CA THR A 96 -10.71 -13.10 -2.16
C THR A 96 -9.89 -12.02 -1.44
N ALA A 97 -8.78 -12.38 -0.80
CA ALA A 97 -7.87 -11.41 -0.20
C ALA A 97 -7.27 -10.46 -1.26
N GLY A 98 -6.90 -10.98 -2.43
CA GLY A 98 -6.41 -10.18 -3.57
C GLY A 98 -7.44 -9.17 -4.07
N LEU A 99 -8.70 -9.59 -4.21
CA LEU A 99 -9.81 -8.70 -4.57
C LEU A 99 -10.10 -7.66 -3.49
N GLY A 100 -9.99 -8.03 -2.21
CA GLY A 100 -10.08 -7.10 -1.09
C GLY A 100 -8.97 -6.04 -1.14
N ALA A 101 -7.72 -6.47 -1.36
CA ALA A 101 -6.58 -5.58 -1.53
C ALA A 101 -6.78 -4.62 -2.72
N MET A 102 -7.23 -5.15 -3.86
CA MET A 102 -7.61 -4.35 -5.03
C MET A 102 -8.62 -3.27 -4.65
N ALA A 103 -9.73 -3.63 -3.99
CA ALA A 103 -10.78 -2.69 -3.63
C ALA A 103 -10.27 -1.58 -2.68
N VAL A 104 -9.48 -1.94 -1.67
CA VAL A 104 -8.89 -0.97 -0.72
C VAL A 104 -7.96 0.01 -1.43
N PHE A 105 -7.03 -0.49 -2.25
CA PHE A 105 -6.04 0.35 -2.94
C PHE A 105 -6.68 1.23 -4.02
N LEU A 106 -7.61 0.70 -4.82
CA LEU A 106 -8.33 1.49 -5.82
C LEU A 106 -9.23 2.54 -5.16
N GLY A 107 -9.96 2.15 -4.10
CA GLY A 107 -10.81 3.07 -3.34
C GLY A 107 -10.01 4.21 -2.73
N ARG A 108 -8.90 3.89 -2.03
CA ARG A 108 -8.02 4.92 -1.46
C ARG A 108 -7.35 5.77 -2.54
N GLY A 109 -6.89 5.17 -3.62
CA GLY A 109 -6.31 5.90 -4.74
C GLY A 109 -7.30 6.92 -5.29
N ALA A 110 -8.49 6.48 -5.70
CA ALA A 110 -9.53 7.35 -6.26
C ALA A 110 -9.99 8.44 -5.29
N ALA A 111 -10.04 8.14 -3.99
CA ALA A 111 -10.49 9.09 -2.96
C ALA A 111 -9.65 10.38 -2.90
N ALA A 112 -8.37 10.36 -3.26
CA ALA A 112 -7.51 11.55 -3.21
C ALA A 112 -7.96 12.71 -4.12
N TRP A 113 -8.74 12.41 -5.16
CA TRP A 113 -9.30 13.41 -6.07
C TRP A 113 -10.73 13.84 -5.72
N GLN A 114 -11.36 13.20 -4.72
CA GLN A 114 -12.71 13.55 -4.28
C GLN A 114 -12.68 14.76 -3.33
N PRO A 115 -13.40 15.86 -3.61
CA PRO A 115 -13.40 17.06 -2.76
C PRO A 115 -13.74 16.82 -1.29
N GLU A 116 -14.69 15.94 -1.02
CA GLU A 116 -15.16 15.58 0.33
C GLU A 116 -14.07 14.85 1.09
N PHE A 117 -13.38 13.91 0.45
CA PHE A 117 -12.33 13.12 1.09
C PHE A 117 -11.11 13.97 1.44
N ARG A 118 -10.77 14.94 0.58
CA ARG A 118 -9.66 15.87 0.84
C ARG A 118 -9.83 16.70 2.11
N LYS A 119 -11.06 16.89 2.60
CA LYS A 119 -11.32 17.58 3.87
C LYS A 119 -10.78 16.81 5.08
N PHE A 120 -10.60 15.49 4.99
CA PHE A 120 -10.03 14.68 6.06
C PHE A 120 -8.51 14.80 6.16
N PHE A 121 -7.84 15.20 5.08
CA PHE A 121 -6.38 15.30 5.02
C PHE A 121 -5.92 16.61 4.35
N PRO A 122 -6.28 17.78 4.90
CA PRO A 122 -6.05 19.06 4.24
C PRO A 122 -4.64 19.62 4.42
N GLU A 123 -3.83 19.09 5.33
CA GLU A 123 -2.51 19.66 5.63
C GLU A 123 -1.51 19.48 4.50
N GLU A 124 -0.68 20.50 4.28
CA GLU A 124 0.45 20.45 3.36
C GLU A 124 1.75 20.06 4.11
N PRO A 125 2.65 19.27 3.49
CA PRO A 125 2.64 18.89 2.07
C PRO A 125 1.84 17.63 1.72
N PHE A 126 1.12 17.00 2.66
CA PHE A 126 0.43 15.74 2.41
C PHE A 126 -0.59 15.84 1.28
N ALA A 127 -1.47 16.86 1.29
CA ALA A 127 -2.51 16.99 0.27
C ALA A 127 -1.95 17.06 -1.18
N THR A 128 -0.82 17.73 -1.37
CA THR A 128 -0.12 17.77 -2.66
C THR A 128 0.57 16.44 -2.98
N LEU A 129 1.28 15.84 -2.02
CA LEU A 129 1.98 14.57 -2.20
C LEU A 129 1.02 13.41 -2.46
N ASP A 130 -0.14 13.43 -1.83
CA ASP A 130 -1.17 12.42 -2.00
C ASP A 130 -1.63 12.36 -3.44
N ARG A 131 -2.03 13.52 -3.99
CA ARG A 131 -2.48 13.62 -5.38
C ARG A 131 -1.39 13.27 -6.40
N ARG A 132 -0.14 13.61 -6.09
CA ARG A 132 0.97 13.47 -7.06
C ARG A 132 1.67 12.10 -7.01
N TYR A 133 1.71 11.46 -5.84
CA TYR A 133 2.53 10.26 -5.63
C TYR A 133 1.77 9.15 -4.90
N TYR A 134 1.15 9.43 -3.75
CA TYR A 134 0.58 8.34 -2.93
C TYR A 134 -0.65 7.71 -3.57
N ALA A 135 -1.56 8.52 -4.11
CA ALA A 135 -2.76 8.04 -4.77
C ALA A 135 -2.47 7.33 -6.10
N PRO A 136 -1.60 7.85 -7.00
CA PRO A 136 -1.15 7.09 -8.17
C PRO A 136 -0.51 5.74 -7.81
N LEU A 137 0.32 5.70 -6.76
CA LEU A 137 0.90 4.43 -6.29
C LEU A 137 -0.17 3.46 -5.79
N CYS A 138 -1.15 3.94 -5.02
CA CYS A 138 -2.27 3.12 -4.58
C CYS A 138 -3.07 2.57 -5.77
N LEU A 139 -3.39 3.40 -6.77
CA LEU A 139 -4.07 2.94 -7.98
C LEU A 139 -3.26 1.86 -8.71
N ALA A 140 -1.95 2.08 -8.89
CA ALA A 140 -1.06 1.13 -9.55
C ALA A 140 -1.02 -0.22 -8.80
N LEU A 141 -0.93 -0.20 -7.47
CA LEU A 141 -1.00 -1.41 -6.64
C LEU A 141 -2.36 -2.11 -6.75
N GLY A 142 -3.46 -1.34 -6.76
CA GLY A 142 -4.82 -1.87 -6.89
C GLY A 142 -5.03 -2.59 -8.23
N PHE A 143 -4.65 -1.97 -9.35
CA PHE A 143 -4.67 -2.61 -10.66
C PHE A 143 -3.66 -3.77 -10.75
N GLY A 144 -2.54 -3.67 -10.05
CA GLY A 144 -1.58 -4.77 -9.91
C GLY A 144 -2.21 -6.01 -9.27
N PHE A 145 -2.89 -5.85 -8.13
CA PHE A 145 -3.61 -6.95 -7.48
C PHE A 145 -4.71 -7.54 -8.37
N LEU A 146 -5.47 -6.70 -9.09
CA LEU A 146 -6.45 -7.17 -10.07
C LEU A 146 -5.79 -8.04 -11.15
N PHE A 147 -4.66 -7.59 -11.70
CA PHE A 147 -3.92 -8.37 -12.69
C PHE A 147 -3.42 -9.69 -12.13
N LEU A 148 -2.80 -9.69 -10.95
CA LEU A 148 -2.30 -10.91 -10.30
C LEU A 148 -3.41 -11.93 -10.02
N VAL A 149 -4.60 -11.46 -9.65
CA VAL A 149 -5.80 -12.31 -9.48
C VAL A 149 -6.27 -12.93 -10.79
N MET A 150 -6.15 -12.20 -11.92
CA MET A 150 -6.59 -12.70 -13.23
C MET A 150 -5.60 -13.69 -13.86
N VAL A 151 -4.31 -13.57 -13.59
CA VAL A 151 -3.27 -14.40 -14.22
C VAL A 151 -2.83 -15.60 -13.38
N GLY A 152 -3.05 -15.57 -12.07
CA GLY A 152 -2.71 -16.66 -11.16
C GLY A 152 -3.88 -17.59 -10.91
#